data_AF-A0A8K0KBQ0-F1
#
_entry.id   AF-A0A8K0KBQ0-F1
#
_cell.length_a   1.000
_cell.length_b   1.000
_cell.length_c   1.000
_cell.angle_alpha   90.00
_cell.angle_beta   90.00
_cell.angle_gamma   90.00
#
_symmetry.space_group_name_H-M   'P 1'
#
loop_
_entity.id
_entity.type
_entity.pdbx_description
1 polymer ?
#
loop_
_entity_poly.entity_id
_entity_poly.type
_entity_poly.pdbx_seq_one_letter_code
_entity_poly.pdbx_strand_id
1 'polypeptide(L)'
;MVRKGITNLVVIGGDGSLTGANLFRQEWPSLLDELLEKGDITKEARNKYHHLHIAGMVGSIDNDFCGTDMTIGTDSALHRIIEAIDAIVSTAYSHQRTFIMEVMGRHCGYLSIVAALTSEADYVFCPESPPPADWPEKLCNKLEQARLCRAK
;
A
#
# COMPACT_ATOMS: atom_id res chain seq x y z
N MET A 1 -15.72 -22.38 9.51
CA MET A 1 -15.62 -21.63 10.80
C MET A 1 -16.58 -22.17 11.86
N VAL A 2 -17.89 -22.24 11.58
CA VAL A 2 -18.92 -22.72 12.53
C VAL A 2 -18.62 -24.12 13.11
N ARG A 3 -18.28 -25.10 12.25
CA ARG A 3 -17.90 -26.47 12.70
C ARG A 3 -16.69 -26.52 13.64
N LYS A 4 -15.83 -25.49 13.60
CA LYS A 4 -14.64 -25.37 14.45
C LYS A 4 -14.84 -24.38 15.61
N GLY A 5 -16.05 -23.83 15.77
CA GLY A 5 -16.37 -22.87 16.82
C GLY A 5 -15.66 -21.52 16.69
N ILE A 6 -15.25 -21.13 15.48
CA ILE A 6 -14.53 -19.88 15.25
C ILE A 6 -15.54 -18.76 14.97
N THR A 7 -15.59 -17.77 15.84
CA THR A 7 -16.40 -16.52 15.72
C THR A 7 -15.57 -15.25 15.82
N ASN A 8 -14.26 -15.37 16.02
CA ASN A 8 -13.33 -14.25 16.07
C ASN A 8 -12.39 -14.39 14.88
N LEU A 9 -12.38 -13.39 14.02
CA LEU A 9 -11.55 -13.34 12.83
C LEU A 9 -10.65 -12.11 12.89
N VAL A 10 -9.33 -12.34 12.80
CA VAL A 10 -8.36 -11.26 12.61
C VAL A 10 -7.94 -11.27 11.14
N VAL A 11 -8.13 -10.17 10.44
CA VAL A 11 -7.79 -10.02 9.02
C VAL A 11 -6.63 -9.05 8.91
N ILE A 12 -5.52 -9.51 8.34
CA ILE A 12 -4.34 -8.70 8.05
C ILE A 12 -4.21 -8.61 6.53
N GLY A 13 -4.30 -7.40 5.99
CA GLY A 13 -4.20 -7.19 4.55
C GLY A 13 -4.46 -5.74 4.14
N GLY A 14 -4.56 -5.52 2.83
CA GLY A 14 -4.81 -4.20 2.26
C GLY A 14 -6.29 -3.79 2.29
N ASP A 15 -6.58 -2.69 1.59
CA ASP A 15 -7.90 -2.10 1.42
C ASP A 15 -8.99 -3.12 1.00
N GLY A 16 -8.71 -3.94 -0.01
CA GLY A 16 -9.64 -4.93 -0.54
C GLY A 16 -9.93 -6.05 0.46
N SER A 17 -8.92 -6.50 1.20
CA SER A 17 -9.08 -7.54 2.22
C SER A 17 -9.96 -7.08 3.37
N LEU A 18 -9.75 -5.84 3.86
CA LEU A 18 -10.53 -5.27 4.94
C LEU A 18 -11.97 -4.94 4.50
N THR A 19 -12.14 -4.49 3.26
CA THR A 19 -13.47 -4.27 2.65
C THR A 19 -14.24 -5.59 2.56
N GLY A 20 -13.61 -6.65 2.04
CA GLY A 20 -14.20 -7.98 1.96
C GLY A 20 -14.54 -8.56 3.34
N ALA A 21 -13.70 -8.33 4.35
CA ALA A 21 -13.98 -8.74 5.73
C ALA A 21 -15.22 -8.03 6.30
N ASN A 22 -15.38 -6.74 6.03
CA ASN A 22 -16.56 -6.00 6.47
C ASN A 22 -17.83 -6.51 5.79
N LEU A 23 -17.79 -6.77 4.47
CA LEU A 23 -18.91 -7.36 3.74
C LEU A 23 -19.28 -8.73 4.31
N PHE A 24 -18.28 -9.60 4.51
CA PHE A 24 -18.48 -10.92 5.09
C PHE A 24 -19.14 -10.89 6.47
N ARG A 25 -18.79 -9.91 7.32
CA ARG A 25 -19.44 -9.70 8.61
C ARG A 25 -20.91 -9.32 8.48
N GLN A 26 -21.25 -8.48 7.50
CA GLN A 26 -22.62 -8.03 7.25
C GLN A 26 -23.48 -9.17 6.71
N GLU A 27 -22.92 -10.01 5.85
CA GLU A 27 -23.59 -11.16 5.23
C GLU A 27 -23.64 -12.39 6.14
N TRP A 28 -22.85 -12.41 7.22
CA TRP A 28 -22.73 -13.56 8.14
C TRP A 28 -24.06 -14.17 8.59
N PRO A 29 -25.09 -13.40 9.01
CA PRO A 29 -26.38 -13.98 9.41
C PRO A 29 -27.07 -14.71 8.26
N SER A 30 -27.06 -14.14 7.05
CA SER A 30 -27.66 -14.76 5.86
C SER A 30 -26.96 -16.06 5.51
N LEU A 31 -25.62 -16.08 5.58
CA LEU A 31 -24.83 -17.28 5.33
C LEU A 31 -25.11 -18.39 6.36
N LEU A 32 -25.38 -18.03 7.62
CA LEU A 32 -25.80 -19.01 8.63
C LEU A 32 -27.20 -19.57 8.37
N ASP A 33 -28.12 -18.74 7.90
CA ASP A 33 -29.48 -19.17 7.56
C ASP A 33 -29.45 -20.14 6.37
N GLU A 34 -28.64 -19.88 5.34
CA GLU A 34 -28.42 -20.84 4.24
C GLU A 34 -27.82 -22.17 4.70
N LEU A 35 -26.85 -22.13 5.62
CA LEU A 35 -26.24 -23.35 6.18
C LEU A 35 -27.25 -24.16 7.00
N LEU A 36 -28.19 -23.49 7.66
CA LEU A 36 -29.25 -24.14 8.40
C LEU A 36 -30.26 -24.82 7.45
N GLU A 37 -30.65 -24.15 6.36
CA GLU A 37 -31.54 -24.70 5.34
C GLU A 37 -30.95 -25.94 4.65
N LYS A 38 -29.64 -25.93 4.39
CA LYS A 38 -28.91 -27.08 3.83
C LYS A 38 -28.71 -28.23 4.81
N GLY A 39 -29.01 -28.03 6.10
CA GLY A 39 -28.80 -29.03 7.15
C GLY A 39 -27.33 -29.20 7.57
N ASP A 40 -26.44 -28.28 7.17
CA ASP A 40 -25.01 -28.32 7.51
C ASP A 40 -24.72 -27.94 8.97
N ILE A 41 -25.64 -27.21 9.60
CA ILE A 41 -25.56 -26.76 10.99
C ILE A 41 -26.92 -26.94 11.70
N THR A 42 -26.90 -27.07 13.02
CA THR A 42 -28.13 -27.11 13.84
C THR A 42 -28.61 -25.70 14.19
N LYS A 43 -29.90 -25.55 14.57
CA LYS A 43 -30.44 -24.27 15.08
C LYS A 43 -29.67 -23.75 16.30
N GLU A 44 -29.21 -24.66 17.16
CA GLU A 44 -28.40 -24.34 18.33
C GLU A 44 -27.05 -23.75 17.93
N ALA A 45 -26.36 -24.36 16.96
CA ALA A 45 -25.11 -23.85 16.43
C ALA A 45 -25.30 -22.48 15.77
N ARG A 46 -26.38 -22.29 15.00
CA ARG A 46 -26.72 -21.00 14.39
C ARG A 46 -26.88 -19.91 15.44
N ASN A 47 -27.61 -20.17 16.53
CA ASN A 47 -27.80 -19.19 17.61
C ASN A 47 -26.52 -18.93 18.39
N LYS A 48 -25.72 -19.97 18.65
CA LYS A 48 -24.45 -19.83 19.38
C LYS A 48 -23.42 -18.99 18.61
N TYR A 49 -23.37 -19.13 17.29
CA TYR A 49 -22.37 -18.50 16.43
C TYR A 49 -22.94 -17.36 15.57
N HIS A 50 -24.08 -16.79 15.99
CA HIS A 50 -24.80 -15.76 15.22
C HIS A 50 -24.01 -14.46 15.00
N HIS A 51 -23.02 -14.19 15.85
CA HIS A 51 -22.20 -12.99 15.77
C HIS A 51 -20.76 -13.33 15.37
N LEU A 52 -20.25 -12.58 14.39
CA LEU A 52 -18.87 -12.66 13.93
C LEU A 52 -18.12 -11.40 14.37
N HIS A 53 -17.13 -11.56 15.25
CA HIS A 53 -16.24 -10.50 15.65
C HIS A 53 -15.08 -10.42 14.66
N ILE A 54 -14.82 -9.23 14.13
CA ILE A 54 -13.72 -8.99 13.20
C ILE A 54 -12.84 -7.87 13.75
N ALA A 55 -11.52 -8.12 13.75
CA ALA A 55 -10.49 -7.10 13.91
C ALA A 55 -9.65 -7.03 12.63
N GLY A 56 -9.37 -5.83 12.15
CA GLY A 56 -8.58 -5.57 10.95
C GLY A 56 -7.23 -4.96 11.29
N MET A 57 -6.17 -5.41 10.63
CA MET A 57 -4.87 -4.74 10.62
C MET A 57 -4.47 -4.46 9.17
N VAL A 58 -3.99 -3.24 8.93
CA VAL A 58 -3.62 -2.83 7.57
C VAL A 58 -2.20 -3.30 7.26
N GLY A 59 -2.11 -4.28 6.37
CA GLY A 59 -0.87 -4.76 5.78
C GLY A 59 -0.80 -4.32 4.31
N SER A 60 -0.09 -3.22 4.06
CA SER A 60 0.08 -2.63 2.73
C SER A 60 1.44 -1.92 2.69
N ILE A 61 2.11 -1.98 1.55
CA ILE A 61 3.33 -1.20 1.31
C ILE A 61 3.02 0.22 0.82
N ASP A 62 1.81 0.43 0.30
CA ASP A 62 1.45 1.65 -0.44
C ASP A 62 1.06 2.81 0.50
N ASN A 63 0.81 2.54 1.79
CA ASN A 63 0.23 3.48 2.76
C ASN A 63 -1.10 4.09 2.30
N ASP A 64 -1.96 3.27 1.71
CA ASP A 64 -3.16 3.65 0.97
C ASP A 64 -4.47 3.55 1.79
N PHE A 65 -4.38 3.29 3.10
CA PHE A 65 -5.56 3.10 3.95
C PHE A 65 -5.85 4.34 4.81
N CYS A 66 -6.98 4.99 4.56
CA CYS A 66 -7.38 6.15 5.33
C CYS A 66 -7.75 5.78 6.78
N GLY A 67 -7.35 6.62 7.73
CA GLY A 67 -7.60 6.42 9.16
C GLY A 67 -6.45 5.77 9.93
N THR A 68 -5.35 5.40 9.25
CA THR A 68 -4.06 5.10 9.89
C THR A 68 -3.00 6.05 9.33
N ASP A 69 -2.05 6.46 10.16
CA ASP A 69 -0.92 7.28 9.70
C ASP A 69 0.10 6.44 8.90
N MET A 70 0.23 5.17 9.26
CA MET A 70 1.16 4.22 8.63
C MET A 70 0.53 2.83 8.47
N THR A 71 0.86 2.14 7.38
CA THR A 71 0.51 0.74 7.15
C THR A 71 1.72 -0.19 7.39
N ILE A 72 1.43 -1.43 7.78
CA ILE A 72 2.47 -2.44 8.00
C ILE A 72 3.06 -2.84 6.65
N GLY A 73 4.36 -2.59 6.47
CA GLY A 73 5.11 -2.94 5.27
C GLY A 73 5.69 -1.74 4.53
N THR A 74 5.15 -0.53 4.73
CA THR A 74 5.60 0.69 4.05
C THR A 74 7.07 0.99 4.30
N ASP A 75 7.50 0.95 5.56
CA ASP A 75 8.90 1.21 5.94
C ASP A 75 9.85 0.16 5.34
N SER A 76 9.45 -1.12 5.36
CA SER A 76 10.23 -2.19 4.74
C SER A 76 10.36 -2.02 3.22
N ALA A 77 9.29 -1.58 2.55
CA ALA A 77 9.33 -1.28 1.12
C ALA A 77 10.20 -0.06 0.81
N LEU A 78 10.06 1.01 1.59
CA LEU A 78 10.89 2.21 1.47
C LEU A 78 12.38 1.88 1.64
N HIS A 79 12.73 1.07 2.62
CA HIS A 79 14.10 0.63 2.84
C HIS A 79 14.68 -0.10 1.63
N ARG A 80 13.90 -0.98 0.98
CA ARG A 80 14.30 -1.65 -0.26
C ARG A 80 14.47 -0.68 -1.42
N ILE A 81 13.61 0.35 -1.53
CA ILE A 81 13.74 1.40 -2.55
C ILE A 81 15.04 2.18 -2.35
N ILE A 82 15.34 2.59 -1.12
CA ILE A 82 16.56 3.34 -0.78
C ILE A 82 17.81 2.51 -1.08
N GLU A 83 17.84 1.23 -0.70
CA GLU A 83 18.97 0.35 -1.02
C GLU A 83 19.20 0.21 -2.53
N ALA A 84 18.13 0.12 -3.32
CA ALA A 84 18.23 0.08 -4.77
C ALA A 84 18.79 1.39 -5.35
N ILE A 85 18.37 2.53 -4.79
CA ILE A 85 18.90 3.85 -5.17
C ILE A 85 20.39 3.95 -4.82
N ASP A 86 20.78 3.61 -3.59
CA ASP A 86 22.17 3.67 -3.13
C ASP A 86 23.09 2.79 -4.00
N ALA A 87 22.61 1.62 -4.42
CA ALA A 87 23.36 0.73 -5.30
C ALA A 87 23.67 1.35 -6.67
N ILE A 88 22.75 2.13 -7.25
CA ILE A 88 22.93 2.75 -8.58
C ILE A 88 23.63 4.11 -8.51
N VAL A 89 23.50 4.83 -7.40
CA VAL A 89 23.99 6.21 -7.24
C VAL A 89 25.50 6.33 -7.53
N SER A 90 26.30 5.37 -7.06
CA SER A 90 27.75 5.33 -7.34
C SER A 90 28.08 5.32 -8.84
N THR A 91 27.30 4.58 -9.63
CA THR A 91 27.46 4.48 -11.08
C THR A 91 26.91 5.71 -11.80
N ALA A 92 25.83 6.30 -11.27
CA ALA A 92 25.22 7.52 -11.79
C ALA A 92 26.20 8.70 -11.71
N TYR A 93 26.88 8.86 -10.57
CA TYR A 93 27.90 9.88 -10.39
C TYR A 93 29.12 9.66 -11.29
N SER A 94 29.62 8.43 -11.38
CA SER A 94 30.84 8.13 -12.16
C SER A 94 30.70 8.39 -13.66
N HIS A 95 29.49 8.19 -14.21
CA HIS A 95 29.22 8.36 -15.64
C HIS A 95 28.30 9.55 -15.98
N GLN A 96 28.00 10.41 -15.01
CA GLN A 96 27.07 11.54 -15.18
C GLN A 96 25.74 11.13 -15.84
N ARG A 97 25.19 10.00 -15.39
CA ARG A 97 23.93 9.45 -15.91
C ARG A 97 22.75 9.92 -15.07
N THR A 98 21.64 10.17 -15.74
CA THR A 98 20.33 10.34 -15.09
C THR A 98 19.62 9.00 -15.08
N PHE A 99 19.08 8.62 -13.93
CA PHE A 99 18.27 7.42 -13.78
C PHE A 99 16.82 7.81 -13.50
N ILE A 100 15.89 7.04 -14.05
CA ILE A 100 14.46 7.13 -13.75
C ILE A 100 14.11 5.88 -12.98
N MET A 101 13.57 6.05 -11.77
CA MET A 101 13.21 4.96 -10.87
C MET A 101 11.69 4.89 -10.73
N GLU A 102 11.11 3.79 -11.18
CA GLU A 102 9.69 3.49 -10.98
C GLU A 102 9.54 2.69 -9.67
N VAL A 103 8.64 3.15 -8.80
CA VAL A 103 8.35 2.52 -7.51
C VAL A 103 6.90 2.06 -7.44
N MET A 104 6.63 1.10 -6.54
CA MET A 104 5.26 0.71 -6.21
C MET A 104 4.50 1.85 -5.50
N GLY A 105 3.19 1.69 -5.35
CA GLY A 105 2.31 2.74 -4.84
C GLY A 105 0.89 2.65 -5.40
N ARG A 106 0.69 1.94 -6.52
CA ARG A 106 -0.61 1.82 -7.23
C ARG A 106 -1.24 3.20 -7.52
N HIS A 107 -2.12 3.67 -6.64
CA HIS A 107 -2.82 4.96 -6.75
C HIS A 107 -2.41 5.94 -5.64
N CYS A 108 -1.43 5.57 -4.81
CA CYS A 108 -0.86 6.39 -3.75
C CYS A 108 0.62 6.68 -4.03
N GLY A 109 0.98 7.96 -3.98
CA GLY A 109 2.33 8.46 -4.19
C GLY A 109 3.19 8.46 -2.93
N TYR A 110 2.73 7.93 -1.80
CA TYR A 110 3.45 7.99 -0.52
C TYR A 110 4.88 7.45 -0.63
N LEU A 111 5.05 6.24 -1.16
CA LEU A 111 6.37 5.64 -1.36
C LEU A 111 7.26 6.50 -2.27
N SER A 112 6.71 7.02 -3.37
CA SER A 112 7.46 7.86 -4.31
C SER A 112 7.93 9.17 -3.69
N ILE A 113 7.07 9.85 -2.92
CA ILE A 113 7.39 11.13 -2.29
C ILE A 113 8.43 10.93 -1.20
N VAL A 114 8.22 9.93 -0.32
CA VAL A 114 9.14 9.70 0.79
C VAL A 114 10.49 9.22 0.28
N ALA A 115 10.52 8.31 -0.71
CA ALA A 115 11.76 7.89 -1.35
C ALA A 115 12.49 9.08 -1.97
N ALA A 116 11.80 9.90 -2.76
CA ALA A 116 12.36 11.09 -3.39
C ALA A 116 12.93 12.09 -2.37
N LEU A 117 12.23 12.30 -1.25
CA LEU A 117 12.71 13.15 -0.17
C LEU A 117 13.97 12.58 0.49
N THR A 118 13.98 11.27 0.79
CA THR A 118 15.13 10.62 1.44
C THR A 118 16.36 10.49 0.54
N SER A 119 16.16 10.41 -0.78
CA SER A 119 17.23 10.23 -1.76
C SER A 119 17.64 11.51 -2.48
N GLU A 120 17.10 12.67 -2.08
CA GLU A 120 17.29 13.96 -2.73
C GLU A 120 17.03 13.92 -4.25
N ALA A 121 15.94 13.28 -4.67
CA ALA A 121 15.62 13.15 -6.09
C ALA A 121 15.41 14.53 -6.74
N ASP A 122 15.95 14.70 -7.95
CA ASP A 122 15.82 15.95 -8.71
C ASP A 122 14.37 16.28 -9.09
N TYR A 123 13.54 15.25 -9.26
CA TYR A 123 12.11 15.37 -9.58
C TYR A 123 11.35 14.11 -9.16
N VAL A 124 10.06 14.25 -8.83
CA VAL A 124 9.18 13.14 -8.45
C VAL A 124 7.82 13.29 -9.14
N PHE A 125 7.23 12.17 -9.54
CA PHE A 125 5.86 12.10 -10.03
C PHE A 125 4.99 11.41 -8.99
N CYS A 126 3.85 12.02 -8.68
CA CYS A 126 2.93 11.56 -7.66
C CYS A 126 1.49 11.70 -8.18
N PRO A 127 0.63 10.66 -8.10
CA PRO A 127 -0.73 10.72 -8.62
C PRO A 127 -1.61 11.74 -7.88
N GLU A 128 -1.37 11.97 -6.59
CA GLU A 128 -2.09 12.97 -5.78
C GLU A 128 -1.76 14.42 -6.18
N SER A 129 -0.60 14.64 -6.83
CA SER A 129 -0.19 15.93 -7.37
C SER A 129 0.33 15.77 -8.80
N PRO A 130 -0.56 15.66 -9.79
CA PRO A 130 -0.18 15.45 -11.18
C PRO A 130 0.76 16.54 -11.71
N PRO A 131 1.68 16.20 -12.63
CA PRO A 131 2.60 17.18 -13.17
C PRO A 131 1.86 18.26 -13.98
N PRO A 132 2.27 19.53 -13.88
CA PRO A 132 1.72 20.60 -14.71
C PRO A 132 2.11 20.42 -16.19
N ALA A 133 1.42 21.06 -17.13
CA ALA A 133 1.69 20.89 -18.57
C ALA A 133 3.13 21.23 -18.99
N ASP A 134 3.78 22.14 -18.27
CA ASP A 134 5.17 22.59 -18.46
C ASP A 134 6.19 21.74 -17.69
N TRP A 135 5.80 20.57 -17.16
CA TRP A 135 6.73 19.68 -16.45
C TRP A 135 7.97 19.27 -17.25
N PRO A 136 7.94 19.06 -18.59
CA PRO A 136 9.13 18.67 -19.32
C PRO A 136 10.20 19.76 -19.27
N GLU A 137 9.79 21.02 -19.44
CA GLU A 137 10.67 22.18 -19.37
C GLU A 137 11.23 22.37 -17.96
N LYS A 138 10.39 22.25 -16.93
CA LYS A 138 10.82 22.30 -15.53
C LYS A 138 11.85 21.24 -15.20
N LEU A 139 11.63 20.00 -15.65
CA LEU A 139 12.54 18.89 -15.44
C LEU A 139 13.88 19.15 -16.16
N CYS A 140 13.86 19.49 -17.45
CA CYS A 140 15.07 19.80 -18.21
C CYS A 140 15.89 20.92 -17.57
N ASN A 141 15.23 22.03 -17.21
CA ASN A 141 15.88 23.17 -16.55
C ASN A 141 16.52 22.77 -15.21
N LYS A 142 15.83 21.94 -14.41
CA LYS A 142 16.36 21.45 -13.12
C LYS A 142 17.57 20.54 -13.32
N LEU A 143 17.52 19.63 -14.29
CA LEU A 143 18.62 18.73 -14.61
C LEU A 143 19.86 19.47 -15.15
N GLU A 144 19.67 20.50 -15.96
CA GLU A 144 20.76 21.37 -16.41
C GLU A 144 21.43 22.11 -15.25
N GLN A 145 20.64 22.68 -14.33
CA GLN A 145 21.14 23.30 -13.12
C GLN A 145 21.93 22.31 -12.24
N ALA A 146 21.40 21.10 -12.05
CA ALA A 146 22.05 20.06 -11.27
C ALA A 146 23.40 19.65 -11.88
N ARG A 147 23.49 19.56 -13.22
CA ARG A 147 24.75 19.28 -13.92
C ARG A 147 25.77 20.40 -13.74
N LEU A 148 25.35 21.67 -13.82
CA LEU A 148 26.24 22.83 -13.66
C LEU A 148 26.76 22.95 -12.22
N CYS A 149 25.92 22.70 -11.22
CA CYS A 149 26.34 22.71 -9.81
C CYS A 149 27.35 21.61 -9.48
N ARG A 150 27.24 20.41 -10.08
CA ARG A 150 28.15 19.28 -9.85
C ARG A 150 29.49 19.38 -10.57
N ALA A 151 29.66 20.35 -11.47
CA ALA A 151 30.90 20.58 -12.22
C ALA A 151 31.86 21.59 -11.54
N LYS A 152 31.46 22.17 -10.40
CA LYS A 152 32.30 23.00 -9.53
C LYS A 152 32.75 22.20 -8.32
#